data_AF-A0A7W1RPT0-F1
#
_entry.id   AF-A0A7W1RPT0-F1
#
_cell.length_a   1.000
_cell.length_b   1.000
_cell.length_c   1.000
_cell.angle_alpha   90.00
_cell.angle_beta   90.00
_cell.angle_gamma   90.00
#
_symmetry.space_group_name_H-M   'P 1'
#
loop_
_entity.id
_entity.type
_entity.pdbx_description
1 polymer ?
#
loop_
_entity_poly.entity_id
_entity_poly.type
_entity_poly.pdbx_seq_one_letter_code
_entity_poly.pdbx_strand_id
1 'polypeptide(L)'
;MKYPNLRKITLTTMALAASFALSAKAGTAHFSSARSAQQSTNPFHRLHVLPNAVTATYQYDDGSSEDSVGFGDGTQNFESLWFNQFAVISGSNVITSVEIAWGTPAFPENGLNGTPVTIAVWSDPNGDGDPSDAVLLGSVPGTIQNADTDTFVTYTFTTPVTVPGTSFFVGDMTPAHPGVELFYQAQDTDDLAPNKSWIAAMSSGAPVDIVNIGGNDLIGTIDSFGLPGNWMIRANAGGGGGELSLVSAVSRKNQGSAGTFDVALPLTGAPGIEPRQDSRYDIVFTFSDAVTSVDNVSTSCGSVGSTSINGGEVTVTLTGLARGCNTEEITVTLNGVNGGSGTVASASVTFGLLIGDVNGDGRVSRADGQLVSSKLGNKVTESDFRADVTADGRITHDDSVVVKAHAGTALP
;
A
#
# COMPACT_ATOMS: atom_id res chain seq x y z
N MET A 1 11.31 -39.58 0.88
CA MET A 1 11.87 -40.37 2.01
C MET A 1 10.83 -40.31 3.12
N LYS A 2 10.67 -41.36 3.92
CA LYS A 2 9.44 -41.66 4.66
C LYS A 2 9.25 -40.83 5.95
N TYR A 3 8.92 -39.54 5.86
CA TYR A 3 8.89 -38.58 6.97
C TYR A 3 10.31 -38.18 7.44
N PRO A 4 10.86 -37.09 6.92
CA PRO A 4 12.10 -36.56 7.46
C PRO A 4 11.88 -35.99 8.87
N ASN A 5 12.60 -36.51 9.85
CA ASN A 5 12.73 -35.91 11.18
C ASN A 5 14.08 -35.16 11.23
N LEU A 6 14.01 -33.83 11.32
CA LEU A 6 15.15 -32.91 11.25
C LEU A 6 16.25 -33.20 12.29
N ARG A 7 15.88 -33.77 13.44
CA ARG A 7 16.82 -34.10 14.52
C ARG A 7 17.75 -35.28 14.19
N LYS A 8 17.45 -36.06 13.15
CA LYS A 8 18.26 -37.21 12.72
C LYS A 8 19.35 -36.86 11.69
N ILE A 9 19.44 -35.62 11.25
CA ILE A 9 20.38 -35.19 10.20
C ILE A 9 21.57 -34.48 10.86
N THR A 10 22.58 -35.26 11.24
CA THR A 10 23.80 -34.80 11.91
C THR A 10 24.56 -33.78 11.05
N LEU A 11 24.85 -32.61 11.65
CA LEU A 11 25.72 -31.55 11.13
C LEU A 11 26.98 -32.10 10.45
N THR A 12 27.16 -31.81 9.17
CA THR A 12 28.49 -31.87 8.53
C THR A 12 28.78 -30.50 7.94
N THR A 13 29.64 -29.75 8.63
CA THR A 13 30.22 -28.49 8.18
C THR A 13 30.91 -28.64 6.83
N MET A 14 30.45 -27.91 5.80
CA MET A 14 31.27 -27.50 4.67
C MET A 14 30.92 -26.10 4.22
N ALA A 15 31.85 -25.17 4.44
CA ALA A 15 31.89 -23.87 3.80
C ALA A 15 32.50 -24.00 2.39
N LEU A 16 31.90 -23.40 1.35
CA LEU A 16 32.64 -22.63 0.32
C LEU A 16 31.76 -21.86 -0.69
N ALA A 17 32.04 -20.55 -0.77
CA ALA A 17 31.99 -19.55 -1.85
C ALA A 17 31.12 -19.72 -3.13
N ALA A 18 30.19 -18.76 -3.28
CA ALA A 18 29.84 -17.88 -4.42
C ALA A 18 29.93 -18.36 -5.89
N SER A 19 28.86 -18.11 -6.67
CA SER A 19 28.90 -17.28 -7.90
C SER A 19 27.50 -16.95 -8.45
N PHE A 20 27.35 -15.72 -8.94
CA PHE A 20 26.16 -15.14 -9.57
C PHE A 20 25.83 -15.77 -10.93
N ALA A 21 24.54 -15.94 -11.23
CA ALA A 21 24.00 -15.79 -12.59
C ALA A 21 22.50 -15.44 -12.54
N LEU A 22 22.17 -14.26 -13.05
CA LEU A 22 20.82 -13.74 -13.23
C LEU A 22 20.23 -14.32 -14.53
N SER A 23 19.00 -14.85 -14.50
CA SER A 23 18.23 -15.10 -15.73
C SER A 23 16.74 -14.98 -15.46
N ALA A 24 16.17 -13.80 -15.74
CA ALA A 24 14.73 -13.61 -15.80
C ALA A 24 14.18 -14.16 -17.13
N LYS A 25 13.11 -14.96 -17.07
CA LYS A 25 12.35 -15.40 -18.24
C LYS A 25 10.88 -15.02 -18.05
N ALA A 26 10.38 -14.10 -18.88
CA ALA A 26 9.00 -13.66 -18.88
C ALA A 26 8.09 -14.73 -19.54
N GLY A 27 7.04 -15.14 -18.84
CA GLY A 27 6.00 -16.04 -19.33
C GLY A 27 4.87 -15.28 -20.03
N THR A 28 4.48 -15.77 -21.21
CA THR A 28 3.43 -15.25 -22.10
C THR A 28 2.02 -15.58 -21.62
N ALA A 29 1.11 -14.60 -21.68
CA ALA A 29 -0.32 -14.77 -21.38
C ALA A 29 -1.10 -15.39 -22.56
N HIS A 30 -1.94 -16.39 -22.28
CA HIS A 30 -2.91 -16.96 -23.22
C HIS A 30 -4.27 -16.26 -23.09
N PHE A 31 -4.75 -15.63 -24.16
CA PHE A 31 -6.13 -15.13 -24.28
C PHE A 31 -7.00 -16.13 -25.03
N SER A 32 -8.11 -16.56 -24.44
CA SER A 32 -9.18 -17.30 -25.12
C SER A 32 -10.32 -16.35 -25.48
N SER A 33 -10.69 -16.28 -26.76
CA SER A 33 -11.81 -15.48 -27.25
C SER A 33 -13.08 -16.33 -27.35
N ALA A 34 -14.14 -15.93 -26.64
CA ALA A 34 -15.49 -16.39 -26.92
C ALA A 34 -16.35 -15.21 -27.41
N ARG A 35 -16.82 -15.33 -28.65
CA ARG A 35 -17.78 -14.41 -29.29
C ARG A 35 -19.19 -14.96 -29.08
N SER A 36 -20.10 -14.14 -28.56
CA SER A 36 -21.53 -14.24 -28.89
C SER A 36 -22.12 -12.83 -28.93
N ALA A 37 -22.87 -12.55 -29.99
CA ALA A 37 -23.40 -11.25 -30.33
C ALA A 37 -24.82 -11.09 -29.77
N GLN A 38 -25.09 -9.95 -29.12
CA GLN A 38 -26.43 -9.38 -29.09
C GLN A 38 -26.35 -7.85 -28.96
N GLN A 39 -26.95 -7.16 -29.93
CA GLN A 39 -27.09 -5.71 -30.04
C GLN A 39 -27.95 -5.15 -28.89
N SER A 40 -27.43 -4.16 -28.18
CA SER A 40 -28.23 -3.16 -27.45
C SER A 40 -27.48 -1.83 -27.40
N THR A 41 -28.23 -0.74 -27.50
CA THR A 41 -27.82 0.61 -27.94
C THR A 41 -27.55 1.58 -26.78
N ASN A 42 -26.36 2.23 -26.78
CA ASN A 42 -25.96 3.51 -26.16
C ASN A 42 -26.01 3.69 -24.61
N PRO A 43 -25.24 4.63 -24.02
CA PRO A 43 -23.79 4.82 -24.14
C PRO A 43 -23.09 4.99 -22.75
N PHE A 44 -21.77 4.78 -22.70
CA PHE A 44 -20.84 5.15 -21.62
C PHE A 44 -21.26 4.87 -20.16
N HIS A 45 -21.06 3.65 -19.69
CA HIS A 45 -20.61 3.44 -18.31
C HIS A 45 -19.09 3.39 -18.31
N ARG A 46 -18.48 4.56 -18.05
CA ARG A 46 -17.06 4.64 -17.71
C ARG A 46 -16.93 3.87 -16.40
N LEU A 47 -16.40 2.64 -16.47
CA LEU A 47 -16.01 1.88 -15.30
C LEU A 47 -15.03 2.78 -14.53
N HIS A 48 -15.51 3.34 -13.42
CA HIS A 48 -14.65 3.94 -12.42
C HIS A 48 -13.84 2.77 -11.86
N VAL A 49 -12.71 2.49 -12.52
CA VAL A 49 -11.64 1.75 -11.89
C VAL A 49 -11.10 2.71 -10.84
N LEU A 50 -11.70 2.66 -9.65
CA LEU A 50 -10.99 3.05 -8.45
C LEU A 50 -9.66 2.28 -8.52
N PRO A 51 -8.50 2.91 -8.33
CA PRO A 51 -7.27 2.15 -8.22
C PRO A 51 -7.45 1.19 -7.04
N ASN A 52 -7.71 -0.07 -7.35
CA ASN A 52 -7.65 -1.13 -6.36
C ASN A 52 -6.23 -1.07 -5.80
N ALA A 53 -6.12 -0.85 -4.49
CA ALA A 53 -4.88 -1.08 -3.78
C ALA A 53 -4.39 -2.47 -4.18
N VAL A 54 -3.27 -2.54 -4.90
CA VAL A 54 -2.65 -3.82 -5.24
C VAL A 54 -2.12 -4.38 -3.94
N THR A 55 -2.78 -5.40 -3.42
CA THR A 55 -2.28 -6.21 -2.30
C THR A 55 -1.14 -7.06 -2.84
N ALA A 56 0.10 -6.76 -2.46
CA ALA A 56 1.23 -7.62 -2.78
C ALA A 56 1.18 -8.87 -1.88
N THR A 57 1.46 -10.03 -2.46
CA THR A 57 1.59 -11.29 -1.72
C THR A 57 3.05 -11.73 -1.74
N TYR A 58 3.58 -12.02 -0.56
CA TYR A 58 4.87 -12.63 -0.36
C TYR A 58 4.68 -14.15 -0.32
N GLN A 59 5.24 -14.85 -1.30
CA GLN A 59 5.18 -16.30 -1.39
C GLN A 59 6.40 -16.85 -2.13
N TYR A 60 6.74 -18.10 -1.83
CA TYR A 60 7.69 -18.89 -2.62
C TYR A 60 7.04 -20.12 -3.24
N ASP A 61 5.99 -20.64 -2.59
CA ASP A 61 5.28 -21.82 -3.03
C ASP A 61 4.41 -21.59 -4.27
N ASP A 62 4.12 -22.67 -4.99
CA ASP A 62 3.26 -22.70 -6.18
C ASP A 62 1.78 -22.99 -5.88
N GLY A 63 1.49 -23.33 -4.62
CA GLY A 63 0.16 -23.66 -4.12
C GLY A 63 -0.13 -25.15 -3.98
N SER A 64 0.84 -26.03 -4.23
CA SER A 64 0.80 -27.46 -3.92
C SER A 64 1.85 -27.82 -2.86
N SER A 65 1.56 -28.82 -2.01
CA SER A 65 2.60 -29.45 -1.17
C SER A 65 2.98 -30.84 -1.67
N GLU A 66 4.27 -31.16 -1.60
CA GLU A 66 4.79 -32.49 -1.89
C GLU A 66 5.12 -33.28 -0.62
N ASP A 67 5.31 -32.60 0.51
CA ASP A 67 5.61 -33.23 1.79
C ASP A 67 5.03 -32.43 2.98
N SER A 68 5.13 -33.03 4.16
CA SER A 68 4.83 -32.37 5.43
C SER A 68 5.88 -32.69 6.48
N VAL A 69 6.16 -31.72 7.36
CA VAL A 69 7.25 -31.79 8.33
C VAL A 69 6.71 -31.61 9.75
N GLY A 70 7.20 -32.47 10.64
CA GLY A 70 6.96 -32.42 12.07
C GLY A 70 8.27 -32.19 12.82
N PHE A 71 8.15 -31.73 14.06
CA PHE A 71 9.27 -31.60 14.97
C PHE A 71 8.94 -32.19 16.34
N GLY A 72 9.72 -33.20 16.73
CA GLY A 72 9.49 -33.99 17.92
C GLY A 72 10.51 -35.12 18.08
N ASP A 73 10.22 -36.02 19.01
CA ASP A 73 11.07 -37.19 19.32
C ASP A 73 10.47 -38.53 18.84
N GLY A 74 9.43 -38.48 18.00
CA GLY A 74 8.64 -39.63 17.57
C GLY A 74 7.55 -40.07 18.55
N THR A 75 7.51 -39.51 19.77
CA THR A 75 6.53 -39.82 20.81
C THR A 75 5.78 -38.60 21.36
N GLN A 76 6.15 -37.41 20.89
CA GLN A 76 5.45 -36.15 21.05
C GLN A 76 5.99 -35.13 20.04
N ASN A 77 5.19 -34.11 19.73
CA ASN A 77 5.69 -32.88 19.12
C ASN A 77 6.26 -31.96 20.19
N PHE A 78 7.32 -31.23 19.84
CA PHE A 78 7.78 -30.07 20.60
C PHE A 78 7.22 -28.79 20.00
N GLU A 79 7.07 -27.76 20.83
CA GLU A 79 6.75 -26.43 20.34
C GLU A 79 7.85 -25.95 19.38
N SER A 80 7.45 -25.37 18.25
CA SER A 80 8.36 -25.05 17.15
C SER A 80 7.87 -23.82 16.40
N LEU A 81 8.80 -22.98 15.96
CA LEU A 81 8.57 -21.87 15.05
C LEU A 81 8.91 -22.31 13.62
N TRP A 82 8.01 -22.04 12.69
CA TRP A 82 8.15 -22.34 11.26
C TRP A 82 7.94 -21.04 10.50
N PHE A 83 8.92 -20.61 9.70
CA PHE A 83 8.83 -19.28 9.09
C PHE A 83 9.62 -19.16 7.79
N ASN A 84 9.13 -18.26 6.93
CA ASN A 84 9.79 -17.84 5.70
C ASN A 84 10.43 -16.47 5.89
N GLN A 85 11.60 -16.27 5.29
CA GLN A 85 12.26 -14.97 5.14
C GLN A 85 11.87 -14.36 3.81
N PHE A 86 11.39 -13.11 3.81
CA PHE A 86 11.09 -12.38 2.59
C PHE A 86 11.89 -11.08 2.50
N ALA A 87 12.30 -10.74 1.28
CA ALA A 87 12.72 -9.37 0.97
C ALA A 87 11.48 -8.49 0.86
N VAL A 88 11.49 -7.31 1.50
CA VAL A 88 10.39 -6.35 1.43
C VAL A 88 10.21 -5.87 0.00
N ILE A 89 8.99 -6.03 -0.54
CA ILE A 89 8.60 -5.45 -1.81
C ILE A 89 8.38 -3.95 -1.58
N SER A 90 8.97 -3.13 -2.44
CA SER A 90 8.84 -1.67 -2.33
C SER A 90 7.37 -1.25 -2.31
N GLY A 91 6.97 -0.47 -1.30
CA GLY A 91 5.58 -0.08 -1.11
C GLY A 91 4.67 -1.23 -0.66
N SER A 92 5.18 -2.22 0.06
CA SER A 92 4.38 -3.35 0.58
C SER A 92 4.87 -3.79 1.95
N ASN A 93 5.30 -2.85 2.79
CA ASN A 93 5.88 -3.10 4.10
C ASN A 93 4.85 -3.16 5.25
N VAL A 94 3.57 -3.29 4.94
CA VAL A 94 2.50 -3.43 5.95
C VAL A 94 1.74 -4.73 5.70
N ILE A 95 1.92 -5.68 6.62
CA ILE A 95 1.33 -7.02 6.55
C ILE A 95 -0.02 -7.00 7.25
N THR A 96 -1.08 -7.41 6.54
CA THR A 96 -2.45 -7.46 7.06
C THR A 96 -2.89 -8.88 7.40
N SER A 97 -2.38 -9.88 6.70
CA SER A 97 -2.66 -11.27 7.00
C SER A 97 -1.50 -12.19 6.61
N VAL A 98 -1.51 -13.38 7.20
CA VAL A 98 -0.67 -14.52 6.81
C VAL A 98 -1.59 -15.62 6.33
N GLU A 99 -1.17 -16.34 5.31
CA GLU A 99 -1.89 -17.49 4.77
C GLU A 99 -1.01 -18.72 4.90
N ILE A 100 -1.56 -19.80 5.47
CA ILE A 100 -0.82 -21.05 5.68
C ILE A 100 -1.65 -22.24 5.23
N ALA A 101 -1.05 -23.11 4.43
CA ALA A 101 -1.57 -24.46 4.18
C ALA A 101 -0.89 -25.44 5.15
N TRP A 102 -1.66 -26.42 5.63
CA TRP A 102 -1.25 -27.33 6.71
C TRP A 102 -1.30 -28.78 6.25
N GLY A 103 -0.34 -29.59 6.68
CA GLY A 103 -0.19 -30.99 6.25
C GLY A 103 0.00 -31.11 4.73
N THR A 104 -0.33 -32.26 4.15
CA THR A 104 -0.23 -32.44 2.69
C THR A 104 -1.24 -33.48 2.18
N PRO A 105 -1.93 -33.21 1.05
CA PRO A 105 -2.80 -34.21 0.42
C PRO A 105 -2.02 -35.43 -0.09
N ALA A 106 -0.69 -35.34 -0.28
CA ALA A 106 0.14 -36.48 -0.68
C ALA A 106 0.20 -37.57 0.40
N PHE A 107 0.19 -37.15 1.68
CA PHE A 107 0.35 -38.01 2.85
C PHE A 107 -0.58 -37.57 4.00
N PRO A 108 -1.91 -37.64 3.82
CA PRO A 108 -2.86 -37.08 4.76
C PRO A 108 -2.80 -37.78 6.12
N GLU A 109 -2.94 -37.02 7.21
CA GLU A 109 -2.95 -37.55 8.56
C GLU A 109 -4.12 -37.00 9.41
N ASN A 110 -4.62 -37.82 10.32
CA ASN A 110 -5.74 -37.41 11.16
C ASN A 110 -5.23 -36.65 12.39
N GLY A 111 -5.77 -35.46 12.65
CA GLY A 111 -5.61 -34.79 13.94
C GLY A 111 -5.07 -33.36 13.90
N LEU A 112 -4.72 -32.81 12.73
CA LEU A 112 -4.24 -31.42 12.64
C LEU A 112 -5.35 -30.40 12.90
N ASN A 113 -6.52 -30.60 12.28
CA ASN A 113 -7.62 -29.63 12.33
C ASN A 113 -8.08 -29.36 13.78
N GLY A 114 -8.20 -28.08 14.13
CA GLY A 114 -8.54 -27.62 15.48
C GLY A 114 -7.34 -27.41 16.41
N THR A 115 -6.11 -27.74 15.98
CA THR A 115 -4.89 -27.45 16.74
C THR A 115 -4.71 -25.92 16.87
N PRO A 116 -4.52 -25.38 18.08
CA PRO A 116 -4.25 -23.95 18.28
C PRO A 116 -2.83 -23.61 17.83
N VAL A 117 -2.69 -22.51 17.11
CA VAL A 117 -1.40 -21.99 16.61
C VAL A 117 -1.29 -20.49 16.90
N THR A 118 -0.07 -19.96 16.90
CA THR A 118 0.17 -18.51 16.94
C THR A 118 0.87 -18.10 15.66
N ILE A 119 0.28 -17.17 14.92
CA ILE A 119 0.89 -16.63 13.69
C ILE A 119 1.65 -15.36 14.06
N ALA A 120 2.85 -15.18 13.52
CA ALA A 120 3.73 -14.09 13.89
C ALA A 120 4.51 -13.51 12.70
N VAL A 121 4.87 -12.24 12.85
CA VAL A 121 5.73 -11.48 11.94
C VAL A 121 6.88 -10.90 12.78
N TRP A 122 8.11 -11.09 12.31
CA TRP A 122 9.33 -10.58 12.94
C TRP A 122 10.11 -9.68 11.99
N SER A 123 10.81 -8.69 12.55
CA SER A 123 11.75 -7.87 11.78
C SER A 123 13.03 -8.63 11.46
N ASP A 124 13.76 -8.15 10.46
CA ASP A 124 15.18 -8.43 10.23
C ASP A 124 15.95 -7.10 10.42
N PRO A 125 16.39 -6.77 11.65
CA PRO A 125 16.90 -5.44 11.99
C PRO A 125 18.14 -5.01 11.20
N ASN A 126 19.00 -5.95 10.84
CA ASN A 126 20.25 -5.67 10.14
C ASN A 126 20.16 -5.96 8.62
N GLY A 127 19.09 -6.62 8.17
CA GLY A 127 18.81 -6.90 6.76
C GLY A 127 19.64 -8.04 6.16
N ASP A 128 20.22 -8.93 6.98
CA ASP A 128 21.09 -10.01 6.54
C ASP A 128 20.36 -11.33 6.22
N GLY A 129 19.08 -11.43 6.58
CA GLY A 129 18.25 -12.63 6.41
C GLY A 129 18.53 -13.74 7.42
N ASP A 130 19.29 -13.49 8.48
CA ASP A 130 19.52 -14.38 9.61
C ASP A 130 18.55 -14.03 10.77
N PRO A 131 17.81 -15.00 11.33
CA PRO A 131 16.81 -14.71 12.35
C PRO A 131 17.40 -14.53 13.77
N SER A 132 18.72 -14.59 13.95
CA SER A 132 19.35 -14.53 15.27
C SER A 132 19.12 -13.21 16.02
N ASP A 133 18.86 -12.12 15.30
CA ASP A 133 18.50 -10.82 15.88
C ASP A 133 17.05 -10.40 15.61
N ALA A 134 16.22 -11.32 15.12
CA ALA A 134 14.83 -11.05 14.79
C ALA A 134 14.02 -10.66 16.04
N VAL A 135 13.15 -9.65 15.87
CA VAL A 135 12.29 -9.12 16.93
C VAL A 135 10.84 -9.27 16.53
N LEU A 136 9.99 -9.77 17.43
CA LEU A 136 8.56 -9.92 17.18
C LEU A 136 7.87 -8.55 17.00
N LEU A 137 7.24 -8.36 15.83
CA LEU A 137 6.52 -7.14 15.48
C LEU A 137 5.01 -7.25 15.73
N GLY A 138 4.45 -8.44 15.52
CA GLY A 138 3.03 -8.69 15.75
C GLY A 138 2.71 -10.17 15.71
N SER A 139 1.65 -10.56 16.43
CA SER A 139 1.15 -11.94 16.45
C SER A 139 -0.37 -12.00 16.56
N VAL A 140 -0.98 -13.05 16.01
CA VAL A 140 -2.41 -13.33 16.13
C VAL A 140 -2.64 -14.82 16.43
N PRO A 141 -3.53 -15.18 17.37
CA PRO A 141 -3.88 -16.58 17.60
C PRO A 141 -4.73 -17.13 16.45
N GLY A 142 -4.58 -18.42 16.16
CA GLY A 142 -5.30 -19.13 15.12
C GLY A 142 -5.59 -20.58 15.47
N THR A 143 -6.27 -21.25 14.55
CA THR A 143 -6.48 -22.70 14.58
C THR A 143 -6.18 -23.28 13.21
N ILE A 144 -5.58 -24.47 13.16
CA ILE A 144 -5.43 -25.21 11.91
C ILE A 144 -6.81 -25.61 11.36
N GLN A 145 -7.03 -25.40 10.07
CA GLN A 145 -8.23 -25.76 9.32
C GLN A 145 -7.84 -26.27 7.93
N ASN A 146 -8.69 -27.09 7.32
CA ASN A 146 -8.48 -27.65 5.98
C ASN A 146 -7.10 -28.31 5.79
N ALA A 147 -6.58 -28.96 6.84
CA ALA A 147 -5.35 -29.72 6.74
C ALA A 147 -5.45 -30.81 5.66
N ASP A 148 -4.33 -31.07 5.01
CA ASP A 148 -4.15 -32.07 3.93
C ASP A 148 -4.96 -31.80 2.65
N THR A 149 -5.26 -30.53 2.35
CA THR A 149 -6.01 -30.16 1.14
C THR A 149 -5.37 -29.05 0.31
N ASP A 150 -4.15 -28.62 0.64
CA ASP A 150 -3.47 -27.45 0.05
C ASP A 150 -4.33 -26.16 0.07
N THR A 151 -5.27 -26.10 1.01
CA THR A 151 -6.13 -24.94 1.18
C THR A 151 -5.53 -24.01 2.22
N PHE A 152 -5.17 -22.82 1.77
CA PHE A 152 -4.63 -21.78 2.64
C PHE A 152 -5.69 -21.24 3.60
N VAL A 153 -5.33 -21.18 4.88
CA VAL A 153 -6.11 -20.53 5.93
C VAL A 153 -5.55 -19.13 6.14
N THR A 154 -6.41 -18.11 6.01
CA THR A 154 -6.03 -16.71 6.23
C THR A 154 -6.17 -16.30 7.69
N TYR A 155 -5.08 -15.80 8.27
CA TYR A 155 -5.00 -15.26 9.62
C TYR A 155 -4.78 -13.75 9.56
N THR A 156 -5.82 -12.97 9.86
CA THR A 156 -5.80 -11.51 9.75
C THR A 156 -5.36 -10.85 11.05
N PHE A 157 -4.41 -9.92 10.96
CA PHE A 157 -4.04 -9.07 12.08
C PHE A 157 -5.08 -7.97 12.29
N THR A 158 -5.55 -7.81 13.53
CA THR A 158 -6.48 -6.72 13.89
C THR A 158 -5.82 -5.34 13.78
N THR A 159 -4.51 -5.27 14.01
CA THR A 159 -3.66 -4.11 13.73
C THR A 159 -2.64 -4.53 12.68
N PRO A 160 -2.63 -3.95 11.47
CA PRO A 160 -1.63 -4.27 10.46
C PRO A 160 -0.20 -4.11 10.99
N VAL A 161 0.69 -5.02 10.61
CA VAL A 161 2.06 -5.08 11.11
C VAL A 161 3.01 -4.41 10.12
N THR A 162 3.62 -3.30 10.51
CA THR A 162 4.65 -2.65 9.69
C THR A 162 5.99 -3.36 9.87
N VAL A 163 6.58 -3.82 8.77
CA VAL A 163 7.93 -4.40 8.75
C VAL A 163 8.96 -3.31 8.42
N PRO A 164 9.95 -3.07 9.30
CA PRO A 164 11.03 -2.15 9.03
C PRO A 164 12.12 -2.82 8.19
N GLY A 165 12.86 -2.03 7.40
CA GLY A 165 14.05 -2.51 6.69
C GLY A 165 13.78 -3.14 5.32
N THR A 166 14.71 -3.96 4.87
CA THR A 166 14.73 -4.57 3.51
C THR A 166 14.26 -6.02 3.50
N SER A 167 14.06 -6.62 4.66
CA SER A 167 13.63 -8.01 4.84
C SER A 167 12.89 -8.19 6.16
N PHE A 168 12.18 -9.31 6.27
CA PHE A 168 11.44 -9.70 7.47
C PHE A 168 11.19 -11.21 7.47
N PHE A 169 10.70 -11.73 8.59
CA PHE A 169 10.27 -13.12 8.74
C PHE A 169 8.78 -13.19 9.04
N VAL A 170 8.12 -14.22 8.53
CA VAL A 170 6.70 -14.47 8.78
C VAL A 170 6.44 -15.97 8.89
N GLY A 171 5.58 -16.35 9.82
CA GLY A 171 5.32 -17.75 10.07
C GLY A 171 4.42 -18.01 11.25
N ASP A 172 4.59 -19.16 11.85
CA ASP A 172 3.74 -19.66 12.91
C ASP A 172 4.51 -20.38 14.02
N MET A 173 3.80 -20.61 15.11
CA MET A 173 4.21 -21.44 16.24
C MET A 173 3.20 -22.57 16.40
N THR A 174 3.65 -23.80 16.19
CA THR A 174 2.88 -25.01 16.48
C THR A 174 3.09 -25.44 17.92
N PRO A 175 2.07 -25.98 18.61
CA PRO A 175 2.16 -26.32 20.03
C PRO A 175 2.93 -27.63 20.26
N ALA A 176 3.40 -27.82 21.49
CA ALA A 176 3.77 -29.16 21.94
C ALA A 176 2.51 -30.06 22.00
N HIS A 177 2.64 -31.31 21.53
CA HIS A 177 1.55 -32.27 21.48
C HIS A 177 1.98 -33.63 22.06
N PRO A 178 1.34 -34.15 23.12
CA PRO A 178 1.62 -35.48 23.63
C PRO A 178 0.96 -36.54 22.75
N GLY A 179 1.73 -37.52 22.27
CA GLY A 179 1.21 -38.59 21.42
C GLY A 179 2.08 -38.80 20.20
N VAL A 180 1.61 -39.61 19.25
CA VAL A 180 2.35 -39.82 18.00
C VAL A 180 2.63 -38.45 17.36
N GLU A 181 3.89 -38.23 16.99
CA GLU A 181 4.34 -37.00 16.35
C GLU A 181 3.51 -36.72 15.09
N LEU A 182 2.99 -35.50 15.00
CA LEU A 182 2.21 -34.98 13.87
C LEU A 182 3.11 -34.12 12.96
N PHE A 183 2.81 -34.08 11.67
CA PHE A 183 3.57 -33.37 10.63
C PHE A 183 2.80 -32.13 10.19
N TYR A 184 2.79 -31.12 11.06
CA TYR A 184 2.00 -29.92 10.86
C TYR A 184 2.34 -29.15 9.57
N GLN A 185 3.63 -29.00 9.27
CA GLN A 185 4.09 -27.98 8.33
C GLN A 185 4.09 -28.49 6.89
N ALA A 186 3.28 -27.89 6.02
CA ALA A 186 3.27 -28.21 4.60
C ALA A 186 4.55 -27.70 3.90
N GLN A 187 5.13 -28.52 3.04
CA GLN A 187 6.36 -28.25 2.31
C GLN A 187 6.14 -28.37 0.79
N ASP A 188 6.48 -27.31 0.07
CA ASP A 188 6.65 -27.29 -1.38
C ASP A 188 8.11 -27.61 -1.72
N THR A 189 8.33 -28.52 -2.67
CA THR A 189 9.65 -28.96 -3.14
C THR A 189 9.86 -28.78 -4.65
N ASP A 190 8.86 -28.27 -5.37
CA ASP A 190 8.86 -28.18 -6.84
C ASP A 190 9.39 -26.82 -7.34
N ASP A 191 9.13 -25.70 -6.65
CA ASP A 191 9.68 -24.36 -6.96
C ASP A 191 10.56 -23.80 -5.82
N LEU A 192 11.80 -24.30 -5.77
CA LEU A 192 12.72 -24.02 -4.66
C LEU A 192 13.28 -22.59 -4.68
N ALA A 193 12.93 -21.82 -3.65
CA ALA A 193 13.69 -20.65 -3.20
C ALA A 193 14.66 -21.06 -2.07
N PRO A 194 15.96 -21.32 -2.38
CA PRO A 194 16.87 -21.92 -1.42
C PRO A 194 17.15 -20.99 -0.23
N ASN A 195 17.28 -21.57 0.96
CA ASN A 195 17.62 -20.87 2.21
C ASN A 195 16.60 -19.79 2.62
N LYS A 196 15.32 -20.00 2.28
CA LYS A 196 14.24 -19.06 2.64
C LYS A 196 13.34 -19.55 3.76
N SER A 197 13.30 -20.85 4.00
CA SER A 197 12.42 -21.45 5.00
C SER A 197 13.24 -21.97 6.18
N TRP A 198 12.78 -21.65 7.37
CA TRP A 198 13.51 -21.82 8.61
C TRP A 198 12.66 -22.56 9.64
N ILE A 199 13.35 -23.21 10.56
CA ILE A 199 12.80 -23.71 11.82
C ILE A 199 13.59 -23.11 12.98
N ALA A 200 12.90 -22.77 14.05
CA ALA A 200 13.51 -22.51 15.36
C ALA A 200 12.76 -23.26 16.47
N ALA A 201 13.49 -23.91 17.36
CA ALA A 201 12.90 -24.67 18.46
C ALA A 201 13.89 -24.88 19.62
N MET A 202 13.40 -25.48 20.71
CA MET A 202 14.23 -25.99 21.78
C MET A 202 14.40 -27.50 21.64
N SER A 203 15.64 -27.94 21.44
CA SER A 203 16.04 -29.35 21.31
C SER A 203 15.67 -30.19 22.54
N SER A 204 15.51 -29.54 23.70
CA SER A 204 15.08 -30.17 24.94
C SER A 204 13.56 -30.42 25.05
N GLY A 205 12.76 -29.87 24.13
CA GLY A 205 11.30 -29.83 24.23
C GLY A 205 10.75 -28.76 25.19
N ALA A 206 11.61 -27.86 25.67
CA ALA A 206 11.17 -26.66 26.37
C ALA A 206 10.33 -25.74 25.44
N PRO A 207 9.51 -24.84 25.99
CA PRO A 207 8.81 -23.83 25.18
C PRO A 207 9.78 -22.96 24.39
N VAL A 208 9.38 -22.54 23.19
CA VAL A 208 10.19 -21.68 22.33
C VAL A 208 10.13 -20.23 22.77
N ASP A 209 11.19 -19.48 22.49
CA ASP A 209 11.16 -18.02 22.60
C ASP A 209 10.64 -17.43 21.28
N ILE A 210 9.33 -17.16 21.22
CA ILE A 210 8.68 -16.52 20.08
C ILE A 210 9.04 -15.03 19.97
N VAL A 211 9.48 -14.38 21.06
CA VAL A 211 9.77 -12.93 21.05
C VAL A 211 11.15 -12.66 20.47
N ASN A 212 12.10 -13.54 20.78
CA ASN A 212 13.49 -13.48 20.33
C ASN A 212 13.90 -14.83 19.73
N ILE A 213 13.87 -14.94 18.40
CA ILE A 213 14.17 -16.20 17.69
C ILE A 213 15.60 -16.68 18.04
N GLY A 214 16.57 -15.77 18.16
CA GLY A 214 17.95 -16.08 18.57
C GLY A 214 18.11 -16.68 19.97
N GLY A 215 17.06 -16.67 20.79
CA GLY A 215 17.04 -17.32 22.11
C GLY A 215 16.86 -18.84 22.07
N ASN A 216 16.51 -19.41 20.91
CA ASN A 216 16.26 -20.84 20.74
C ASN A 216 17.57 -21.60 20.44
N ASP A 217 17.68 -22.85 20.91
CA ASP A 217 18.91 -23.64 20.79
C ASP A 217 19.07 -24.40 19.45
N LEU A 218 17.98 -24.53 18.71
CA LEU A 218 17.94 -25.04 17.34
C LEU A 218 17.40 -23.94 16.45
N ILE A 219 18.21 -23.47 15.51
CA ILE A 219 17.82 -22.49 14.49
C ILE A 219 18.55 -22.88 13.20
N GLY A 220 17.83 -22.94 12.08
CA GLY A 220 18.47 -23.16 10.78
C GLY A 220 17.48 -23.21 9.63
N THR A 221 18.02 -23.08 8.41
CA THR A 221 17.24 -23.30 7.19
C THR A 221 16.94 -24.77 7.03
N ILE A 222 15.78 -25.11 6.48
CA ILE A 222 15.42 -26.50 6.24
C ILE A 222 16.32 -27.18 5.20
N ASP A 223 16.85 -26.41 4.24
CA ASP A 223 17.88 -26.85 3.31
C ASP A 223 19.12 -27.38 4.04
N SER A 224 19.57 -26.67 5.09
CA SER A 224 20.76 -27.05 5.87
C SER A 224 20.56 -28.34 6.66
N PHE A 225 19.31 -28.68 6.94
CA PHE A 225 18.91 -29.93 7.54
C PHE A 225 18.51 -30.99 6.50
N GLY A 226 18.80 -30.78 5.21
CA GLY A 226 18.58 -31.77 4.17
C GLY A 226 17.14 -31.88 3.68
N LEU A 227 16.28 -30.90 3.99
CA LEU A 227 14.91 -30.77 3.52
C LEU A 227 14.80 -29.56 2.58
N PRO A 228 15.38 -29.62 1.38
CA PRO A 228 15.24 -28.52 0.42
C PRO A 228 13.76 -28.33 0.09
N GLY A 229 13.29 -27.09 0.18
CA GLY A 229 11.89 -26.74 -0.01
C GLY A 229 11.57 -25.38 0.55
N ASN A 230 10.30 -25.02 0.43
CA ASN A 230 9.74 -23.87 1.12
C ASN A 230 8.50 -24.25 1.91
N TRP A 231 8.30 -23.57 3.04
CA TRP A 231 7.03 -23.67 3.76
C TRP A 231 5.92 -23.01 2.95
N MET A 232 4.74 -23.62 2.94
CA MET A 232 3.52 -23.02 2.39
C MET A 232 2.96 -21.95 3.33
N ILE A 233 3.78 -20.93 3.58
CA ILE A 233 3.49 -19.77 4.43
C ILE A 233 3.67 -18.52 3.57
N ARG A 234 2.58 -17.77 3.42
CA ARG A 234 2.51 -16.54 2.63
C ARG A 234 2.15 -15.36 3.52
N ALA A 235 2.56 -14.16 3.13
CA ALA A 235 2.10 -12.93 3.77
C ALA A 235 1.41 -12.02 2.76
N ASN A 236 0.30 -11.42 3.16
CA ASN A 236 -0.41 -10.44 2.35
C ASN A 236 -0.15 -9.05 2.90
N ALA A 237 0.35 -8.18 2.04
CA ALA A 237 0.44 -6.77 2.31
C ALA A 237 -0.91 -6.09 2.04
N GLY A 238 -1.31 -5.18 2.94
CA GLY A 238 -2.52 -4.40 2.76
C GLY A 238 -2.55 -3.13 3.61
N GLY A 239 -3.30 -2.12 3.16
CA GLY A 239 -3.73 -1.02 4.03
C GLY A 239 -2.66 -0.08 4.60
N GLY A 240 -1.42 -0.11 4.12
CA GLY A 240 -0.40 0.89 4.46
C GLY A 240 0.73 0.87 3.44
N GLY A 241 0.89 1.98 2.71
CA GLY A 241 2.07 2.26 1.92
C GLY A 241 2.09 1.70 0.50
N GLY A 242 1.07 1.98 -0.33
CA GLY A 242 1.45 2.30 -1.72
C GLY A 242 2.49 3.43 -1.66
N GLU A 243 3.50 3.41 -2.53
CA GLU A 243 4.51 4.48 -2.58
C GLU A 243 3.82 5.83 -2.40
N LEU A 244 4.38 6.67 -1.53
CA LEU A 244 3.85 8.02 -1.31
C LEU A 244 3.56 8.61 -2.68
N SER A 245 2.31 8.99 -2.93
CA SER A 245 1.87 9.41 -4.25
C SER A 245 0.83 10.50 -4.13
N LEU A 246 0.82 11.40 -5.11
CA LEU A 246 -0.17 12.47 -5.17
C LEU A 246 -1.52 11.89 -5.60
N VAL A 247 -2.52 12.02 -4.74
CA VAL A 247 -3.88 11.47 -4.95
C VAL A 247 -4.80 12.51 -5.59
N SER A 248 -4.76 13.75 -5.10
CA SER A 248 -5.59 14.84 -5.61
C SER A 248 -5.00 16.20 -5.31
N ALA A 249 -5.52 17.22 -5.99
CA ALA A 249 -5.22 18.60 -5.69
C ALA A 249 -6.47 19.48 -5.86
N VAL A 250 -6.52 20.58 -5.09
CA VAL A 250 -7.62 21.55 -5.12
C VAL A 250 -7.09 22.98 -4.96
N SER A 251 -7.82 23.96 -5.51
CA SER A 251 -7.70 25.37 -5.13
C SER A 251 -8.75 25.68 -4.06
N ARG A 252 -8.29 25.79 -2.81
CA ARG A 252 -9.10 25.97 -1.61
C ARG A 252 -9.25 27.45 -1.30
N LYS A 253 -10.49 27.88 -1.01
CA LYS A 253 -10.76 29.28 -0.62
C LYS A 253 -11.81 29.36 0.47
N ASN A 254 -11.53 30.18 1.47
CA ASN A 254 -12.49 30.54 2.50
C ASN A 254 -13.28 31.77 2.05
N GLN A 255 -14.59 31.63 1.89
CA GLN A 255 -15.51 32.68 1.45
C GLN A 255 -16.26 33.25 2.66
N GLY A 256 -15.50 33.80 3.61
CA GLY A 256 -16.05 34.43 4.81
C GLY A 256 -16.99 33.52 5.62
N SER A 257 -18.20 33.99 5.88
CA SER A 257 -19.20 33.22 6.65
C SER A 257 -19.84 32.06 5.89
N ALA A 258 -19.60 31.96 4.57
CA ALA A 258 -20.12 30.85 3.77
C ALA A 258 -19.34 29.55 3.98
N GLY A 259 -18.10 29.64 4.45
CA GLY A 259 -17.22 28.51 4.69
C GLY A 259 -16.13 28.36 3.63
N THR A 260 -15.50 27.19 3.60
CA THR A 260 -14.40 26.88 2.69
C THR A 260 -14.89 26.02 1.54
N PHE A 261 -14.51 26.39 0.32
CA PHE A 261 -14.91 25.70 -0.91
C PHE A 261 -13.71 25.45 -1.80
N ASP A 262 -13.68 24.26 -2.39
CA ASP A 262 -12.58 23.73 -3.17
C ASP A 262 -12.94 23.70 -4.66
N VAL A 263 -12.10 24.28 -5.51
CA VAL A 263 -12.13 24.01 -6.96
C VAL A 263 -11.22 22.80 -7.21
N ALA A 264 -11.77 21.72 -7.75
CA ALA A 264 -10.99 20.55 -8.13
C ALA A 264 -9.93 20.90 -9.18
N LEU A 265 -8.70 20.43 -8.98
CA LEU A 265 -7.59 20.57 -9.93
C LEU A 265 -7.20 19.18 -10.43
N PRO A 266 -7.76 18.71 -11.56
CA PRO A 266 -7.47 17.39 -12.09
C PRO A 266 -5.97 17.19 -12.34
N LEU A 267 -5.42 16.07 -11.86
CA LEU A 267 -4.02 15.71 -12.08
C LEU A 267 -3.75 15.21 -13.52
N THR A 268 -4.81 14.92 -14.27
CA THR A 268 -4.76 14.50 -15.68
C THR A 268 -5.92 15.14 -16.45
N GLY A 269 -5.73 15.34 -17.75
CA GLY A 269 -6.73 15.98 -18.60
C GLY A 269 -6.68 17.51 -18.53
N ALA A 270 -7.82 18.15 -18.77
CA ALA A 270 -7.92 19.61 -18.76
C ALA A 270 -7.74 20.16 -17.33
N PRO A 271 -6.91 21.20 -17.14
CA PRO A 271 -6.74 21.85 -15.84
C PRO A 271 -8.06 22.39 -15.27
N GLY A 272 -8.17 22.36 -13.94
CA GLY A 272 -9.25 23.07 -13.25
C GLY A 272 -9.03 24.58 -13.34
N ILE A 273 -10.12 25.36 -13.40
CA ILE A 273 -10.06 26.82 -13.51
C ILE A 273 -10.56 27.44 -12.21
N GLU A 274 -9.70 28.22 -11.56
CA GLU A 274 -10.02 29.03 -10.38
C GLU A 274 -10.56 30.40 -10.82
N PRO A 275 -11.85 30.70 -10.62
CA PRO A 275 -12.44 31.93 -11.10
C PRO A 275 -12.44 33.06 -10.07
N ARG A 276 -12.12 32.78 -8.81
CA ARG A 276 -12.30 33.73 -7.71
C ARG A 276 -11.08 34.63 -7.59
N GLN A 277 -11.34 35.93 -7.42
CA GLN A 277 -10.32 36.95 -7.22
C GLN A 277 -9.98 37.07 -5.74
N ASP A 278 -8.70 36.93 -5.40
CA ASP A 278 -8.21 37.07 -4.03
C ASP A 278 -6.76 37.55 -4.01
N SER A 279 -6.31 37.99 -2.84
CA SER A 279 -4.91 38.23 -2.52
C SER A 279 -4.10 36.95 -2.30
N ARG A 280 -4.78 35.86 -1.89
CA ARG A 280 -4.19 34.58 -1.49
C ARG A 280 -4.89 33.41 -2.18
N TYR A 281 -4.11 32.42 -2.62
CA TYR A 281 -4.61 31.19 -3.25
C TYR A 281 -3.98 29.98 -2.57
N ASP A 282 -4.80 29.14 -1.94
CA ASP A 282 -4.31 27.92 -1.31
C ASP A 282 -4.46 26.75 -2.27
N ILE A 283 -3.33 26.23 -2.74
CA ILE A 283 -3.27 25.02 -3.55
C ILE A 283 -2.96 23.87 -2.59
N VAL A 284 -3.93 22.98 -2.39
CA VAL A 284 -3.82 21.85 -1.47
C VAL A 284 -3.58 20.59 -2.26
N PHE A 285 -2.48 19.91 -1.95
CA PHE A 285 -2.14 18.58 -2.47
C PHE A 285 -2.50 17.54 -1.41
N THR A 286 -3.16 16.46 -1.80
CA THR A 286 -3.46 15.33 -0.91
C THR A 286 -2.66 14.11 -1.36
N PHE A 287 -1.88 13.52 -0.45
CA PHE A 287 -1.06 12.34 -0.70
C PHE A 287 -1.69 11.07 -0.13
N SER A 288 -1.21 9.91 -0.60
CA SER A 288 -1.66 8.57 -0.19
C SER A 288 -1.35 8.24 1.27
N ASP A 289 -0.43 8.97 1.89
CA ASP A 289 0.03 8.80 3.27
C ASP A 289 0.46 10.15 3.86
N ALA A 290 0.75 10.17 5.16
CA ALA A 290 1.23 11.34 5.87
C ALA A 290 2.54 11.86 5.27
N VAL A 291 2.55 13.15 4.96
CA VAL A 291 3.75 13.88 4.55
C VAL A 291 4.44 14.37 5.81
N THR A 292 5.75 14.19 5.88
CA THR A 292 6.60 14.62 7.00
C THR A 292 7.40 15.88 6.64
N SER A 293 7.80 16.04 5.38
CA SER A 293 8.48 17.25 4.90
C SER A 293 8.35 17.44 3.39
N VAL A 294 8.60 18.67 2.94
CA VAL A 294 8.78 19.01 1.52
C VAL A 294 10.07 19.82 1.40
N ASP A 295 11.00 19.39 0.53
CA ASP A 295 12.31 20.03 0.41
C ASP A 295 12.22 21.43 -0.21
N ASN A 296 11.43 21.58 -1.27
CA ASN A 296 11.25 22.85 -1.97
C ASN A 296 9.88 22.95 -2.63
N VAL A 297 9.34 24.17 -2.69
CA VAL A 297 8.12 24.49 -3.44
C VAL A 297 8.40 25.62 -4.42
N SER A 298 7.92 25.46 -5.66
CA SER A 298 8.02 26.46 -6.71
C SER A 298 6.67 26.65 -7.43
N THR A 299 6.50 27.81 -8.06
CA THR A 299 5.35 28.11 -8.91
C THR A 299 5.78 28.81 -10.20
N SER A 300 5.09 28.57 -11.31
CA SER A 300 5.40 29.20 -12.61
C SER A 300 5.01 30.68 -12.66
N CYS A 301 4.10 31.14 -11.79
CA CYS A 301 3.71 32.55 -11.71
C CYS A 301 3.35 32.95 -10.27
N GLY A 302 3.58 34.22 -9.92
CA GLY A 302 3.38 34.75 -8.58
C GLY A 302 4.49 34.34 -7.61
N SER A 303 4.13 34.14 -6.35
CA SER A 303 5.11 33.83 -5.30
C SER A 303 4.54 32.89 -4.24
N VAL A 304 5.34 31.91 -3.81
CA VAL A 304 5.02 31.05 -2.66
C VAL A 304 5.13 31.88 -1.40
N GLY A 305 4.01 32.10 -0.71
CA GLY A 305 3.95 32.82 0.56
C GLY A 305 4.25 31.91 1.75
N SER A 306 3.66 30.72 1.79
CA SER A 306 3.87 29.73 2.85
C SER A 306 3.53 28.31 2.40
N THR A 307 4.08 27.32 3.09
CA THR A 307 3.73 25.90 2.94
C THR A 307 3.45 25.32 4.32
N SER A 308 2.37 24.55 4.46
CA SER A 308 2.04 23.84 5.70
C SER A 308 1.61 22.41 5.42
N ILE A 309 1.97 21.51 6.33
CA ILE A 309 1.67 20.07 6.22
C ILE A 309 0.71 19.69 7.35
N ASN A 310 -0.35 18.96 7.03
CA ASN A 310 -1.30 18.42 8.00
C ASN A 310 -1.73 17.01 7.58
N GLY A 311 -1.15 15.98 8.22
CA GLY A 311 -1.33 14.60 7.78
C GLY A 311 -0.83 14.41 6.35
N GLY A 312 -1.68 13.88 5.46
CA GLY A 312 -1.37 13.73 4.03
C GLY A 312 -1.62 14.98 3.19
N GLU A 313 -2.09 16.09 3.76
CA GLU A 313 -2.31 17.34 3.01
C GLU A 313 -1.10 18.28 3.10
N VAL A 314 -0.64 18.75 1.94
CA VAL A 314 0.31 19.86 1.80
C VAL A 314 -0.42 21.06 1.24
N THR A 315 -0.58 22.12 2.02
CA THR A 315 -1.16 23.40 1.58
C THR A 315 -0.04 24.35 1.16
N VAL A 316 -0.04 24.76 -0.11
CA VAL A 316 0.82 25.81 -0.65
C VAL A 316 0.00 27.08 -0.82
N THR A 317 0.37 28.10 -0.07
CA THR A 317 -0.20 29.43 -0.22
C THR A 317 0.57 30.22 -1.24
N LEU A 318 -0.11 30.64 -2.31
CA LEU A 318 0.41 31.55 -3.32
C LEU A 318 -0.12 32.96 -3.12
N THR A 319 0.70 33.94 -3.49
CA THR A 319 0.39 35.36 -3.46
C THR A 319 0.76 36.01 -4.80
N GLY A 320 0.16 37.17 -5.08
CA GLY A 320 0.47 37.95 -6.28
C GLY A 320 -0.21 37.46 -7.57
N LEU A 321 -0.95 36.35 -7.55
CA LEU A 321 -1.53 35.77 -8.77
C LEU A 321 -2.54 36.69 -9.46
N ALA A 322 -3.50 37.24 -8.72
CA ALA A 322 -4.55 38.09 -9.30
C ALA A 322 -4.03 39.37 -9.99
N ARG A 323 -2.79 39.81 -9.68
CA ARG A 323 -2.22 41.05 -10.23
C ARG A 323 -1.40 40.84 -11.51
N GLY A 324 -0.96 39.63 -11.80
CA GLY A 324 0.00 39.39 -12.89
C GLY A 324 -0.04 38.01 -13.53
N CYS A 325 -0.91 37.12 -13.06
CA CYS A 325 -1.03 35.75 -13.55
C CYS A 325 -2.46 35.41 -13.99
N ASN A 326 -3.37 36.39 -14.02
CA ASN A 326 -4.68 36.16 -14.60
C ASN A 326 -4.51 35.87 -16.10
N THR A 327 -5.33 34.96 -16.64
CA THR A 327 -5.25 34.42 -18.00
C THR A 327 -4.07 33.49 -18.27
N GLU A 328 -3.51 32.86 -17.23
CA GLU A 328 -2.38 31.93 -17.35
C GLU A 328 -2.72 30.54 -16.80
N GLU A 329 -2.05 29.52 -17.34
CA GLU A 329 -1.95 28.21 -16.69
C GLU A 329 -0.77 28.21 -15.72
N ILE A 330 -1.07 27.99 -14.44
CA ILE A 330 -0.12 28.08 -13.34
C ILE A 330 0.19 26.67 -12.85
N THR A 331 1.48 26.32 -12.86
CA THR A 331 1.98 25.06 -12.31
C THR A 331 2.57 25.32 -10.93
N VAL A 332 2.18 24.50 -9.96
CA VAL A 332 2.80 24.45 -8.63
C VAL A 332 3.50 23.11 -8.49
N THR A 333 4.75 23.15 -8.06
CA THR A 333 5.60 21.95 -7.93
C THR A 333 6.14 21.86 -6.51
N LEU A 334 5.93 20.69 -5.90
CA LEU A 334 6.57 20.25 -4.67
C LEU A 334 7.73 19.32 -5.05
N ASN A 335 8.94 19.66 -4.65
CA ASN A 335 10.13 18.83 -4.86
C ASN A 335 10.51 18.16 -3.54
N GLY A 336 10.86 16.87 -3.60
CA GLY A 336 11.26 16.08 -2.43
C GLY A 336 10.17 16.02 -1.37
N VAL A 337 9.01 15.45 -1.71
CA VAL A 337 7.94 15.22 -0.74
C VAL A 337 8.25 13.93 0.00
N ASN A 338 8.53 14.02 1.30
CA ASN A 338 8.90 12.88 2.13
C ASN A 338 7.73 12.50 3.03
N GLY A 339 7.51 11.20 3.19
CA GLY A 339 6.47 10.63 4.05
C GLY A 339 6.93 9.30 4.68
N GLY A 340 6.09 8.72 5.52
CA GLY A 340 6.41 7.45 6.20
C GLY A 340 6.59 6.26 5.24
N SER A 341 5.90 6.29 4.11
CA SER A 341 5.88 5.26 3.06
C SER A 341 6.82 5.54 1.86
N GLY A 342 7.65 6.59 1.91
CA GLY A 342 8.65 6.88 0.87
C GLY A 342 8.80 8.36 0.52
N THR A 343 9.40 8.61 -0.63
CA THR A 343 9.70 9.96 -1.13
C THR A 343 9.24 10.13 -2.57
N VAL A 344 8.45 11.17 -2.83
CA VAL A 344 8.14 11.62 -4.20
C VAL A 344 9.16 12.67 -4.61
N ALA A 345 9.96 12.35 -5.62
CA ALA A 345 10.97 13.27 -6.13
C ALA A 345 10.37 14.63 -6.56
N SER A 346 9.22 14.59 -7.24
CA SER A 346 8.47 15.79 -7.61
C SER A 346 6.98 15.48 -7.78
N ALA A 347 6.12 16.30 -7.18
CA ALA A 347 4.67 16.29 -7.36
C ALA A 347 4.21 17.66 -7.86
N SER A 348 3.35 17.71 -8.87
CA SER A 348 2.88 18.99 -9.43
C SER A 348 1.43 18.95 -9.86
N VAL A 349 0.79 20.11 -9.81
CA VAL A 349 -0.53 20.35 -10.40
C VAL A 349 -0.49 21.62 -11.23
N THR A 350 -1.20 21.61 -12.36
CA THR A 350 -1.43 22.80 -13.19
C THR A 350 -2.90 23.18 -13.10
N PHE A 351 -3.18 24.47 -12.95
CA PHE A 351 -4.54 25.03 -12.94
C PHE A 351 -4.59 26.33 -13.75
N GLY A 352 -5.74 26.61 -14.36
CA GLY A 352 -5.99 27.91 -14.98
C GLY A 352 -6.40 28.93 -13.92
N LEU A 353 -5.81 30.12 -13.95
CA LEU A 353 -6.35 31.28 -13.25
C LEU A 353 -7.05 32.18 -14.25
N LEU A 354 -8.38 32.20 -14.20
CA LEU A 354 -9.19 33.06 -15.06
C LEU A 354 -10.31 33.68 -14.25
N ILE A 355 -10.02 34.85 -13.69
CA ILE A 355 -10.94 35.59 -12.81
C ILE A 355 -12.24 35.89 -13.56
N GLY A 356 -13.35 35.40 -13.01
CA GLY A 356 -14.69 35.57 -13.57
C GLY A 356 -15.15 34.46 -14.52
N ASP A 357 -14.36 33.42 -14.78
CA ASP A 357 -14.79 32.22 -15.53
C ASP A 357 -15.57 31.25 -14.62
N VAL A 358 -16.79 31.68 -14.27
CA VAL A 358 -17.63 31.00 -13.29
C VAL A 358 -18.05 29.62 -13.77
N ASN A 359 -18.26 29.43 -15.08
CA ASN A 359 -18.63 28.13 -15.65
C ASN A 359 -17.41 27.19 -15.87
N GLY A 360 -16.18 27.72 -15.86
CA GLY A 360 -14.95 26.96 -16.03
C GLY A 360 -14.71 26.48 -17.46
N ASP A 361 -15.16 27.23 -18.47
CA ASP A 361 -15.00 26.87 -19.88
C ASP A 361 -13.75 27.46 -20.56
N GLY A 362 -12.93 28.19 -19.82
CA GLY A 362 -11.70 28.82 -20.29
C GLY A 362 -11.90 30.21 -20.90
N ARG A 363 -13.11 30.80 -20.84
CA ARG A 363 -13.42 32.13 -21.39
C ARG A 363 -14.39 32.89 -20.52
N VAL A 364 -14.03 34.12 -20.15
CA VAL A 364 -14.97 35.02 -19.45
C VAL A 364 -15.94 35.63 -20.46
N SER A 365 -17.16 35.11 -20.48
CA SER A 365 -18.17 35.40 -21.49
C SER A 365 -19.46 35.99 -20.91
N ARG A 366 -20.47 36.18 -21.75
CA ARG A 366 -21.82 36.55 -21.29
C ARG A 366 -22.46 35.44 -20.43
N ALA A 367 -22.07 34.18 -20.63
CA ALA A 367 -22.62 33.07 -19.87
C ALA A 367 -22.25 33.17 -18.39
N ASP A 368 -21.01 33.56 -18.08
CA ASP A 368 -20.54 33.76 -16.70
C ASP A 368 -21.29 34.88 -16.00
N GLY A 369 -21.45 36.02 -16.69
CA GLY A 369 -22.24 37.13 -16.19
C GLY A 369 -23.71 36.75 -15.92
N GLN A 370 -24.30 35.92 -16.78
CA GLN A 370 -25.66 35.39 -16.59
C GLN A 370 -25.73 34.42 -15.41
N LEU A 371 -24.72 33.58 -15.20
CA LEU A 371 -24.66 32.68 -14.04
C LEU A 371 -24.61 33.47 -12.74
N VAL A 372 -23.71 34.46 -12.61
CA VAL A 372 -23.67 35.32 -11.41
C VAL A 372 -24.99 36.05 -11.22
N SER A 373 -25.54 36.64 -12.30
CA SER A 373 -26.82 37.36 -12.26
C SER A 373 -27.98 36.48 -11.77
N SER A 374 -27.99 35.20 -12.15
CA SER A 374 -29.01 34.23 -11.72
C SER A 374 -28.93 33.84 -10.24
N LYS A 375 -27.81 34.16 -9.58
CA LYS A 375 -27.51 33.78 -8.19
C LYS A 375 -27.43 34.97 -7.23
N LEU A 376 -27.66 36.20 -7.71
CA LEU A 376 -27.62 37.41 -6.88
C LEU A 376 -28.54 37.29 -5.65
N GLY A 377 -27.98 37.53 -4.48
CA GLY A 377 -28.67 37.46 -3.19
C GLY A 377 -28.88 36.06 -2.64
N ASN A 378 -28.53 35.00 -3.39
CA ASN A 378 -28.55 33.65 -2.85
C ASN A 378 -27.42 33.46 -1.83
N LYS A 379 -27.64 32.52 -0.91
CA LYS A 379 -26.57 32.04 -0.04
C LYS A 379 -25.54 31.27 -0.89
N VAL A 380 -24.27 31.47 -0.61
CA VAL A 380 -23.18 30.68 -1.20
C VAL A 380 -23.28 29.22 -0.72
N THR A 381 -23.24 28.28 -1.66
CA THR A 381 -23.32 26.83 -1.44
C THR A 381 -22.29 26.09 -2.29
N GLU A 382 -22.16 24.78 -2.10
CA GLU A 382 -21.30 23.91 -2.93
C GLU A 382 -21.62 23.99 -4.43
N SER A 383 -22.86 24.32 -4.82
CA SER A 383 -23.21 24.48 -6.24
C SER A 383 -22.98 25.89 -6.78
N ASP A 384 -22.78 26.88 -5.91
CA ASP A 384 -22.81 28.30 -6.28
C ASP A 384 -21.54 29.06 -5.92
N PHE A 385 -20.61 28.46 -5.17
CA PHE A 385 -19.42 29.14 -4.63
C PHE A 385 -18.51 29.77 -5.70
N ARG A 386 -18.53 29.26 -6.92
CA ARG A 386 -17.80 29.84 -8.05
C ARG A 386 -18.35 31.22 -8.48
N ALA A 387 -19.62 31.51 -8.20
CA ALA A 387 -20.28 32.77 -8.51
C ALA A 387 -20.02 33.88 -7.47
N ASP A 388 -19.53 33.52 -6.28
CA ASP A 388 -18.92 34.47 -5.33
C ASP A 388 -17.46 34.72 -5.74
N VAL A 389 -17.31 35.52 -6.78
CA VAL A 389 -16.04 35.81 -7.44
C VAL A 389 -15.15 36.67 -6.56
N THR A 390 -15.73 37.51 -5.70
CA THR A 390 -15.00 38.32 -4.71
C THR A 390 -14.56 37.52 -3.48
N ALA A 391 -15.08 36.29 -3.32
CA ALA A 391 -14.79 35.38 -2.23
C ALA A 391 -15.11 35.95 -0.84
N ASP A 392 -16.16 36.75 -0.72
CA ASP A 392 -16.53 37.44 0.52
C ASP A 392 -17.68 36.74 1.29
N GLY A 393 -18.22 35.66 0.74
CA GLY A 393 -19.32 34.87 1.29
C GLY A 393 -20.70 35.32 0.83
N ARG A 394 -20.80 36.25 -0.13
CA ARG A 394 -22.07 36.75 -0.67
C ARG A 394 -21.98 36.87 -2.19
N ILE A 395 -23.04 36.47 -2.88
CA ILE A 395 -23.16 36.69 -4.33
C ILE A 395 -23.94 37.99 -4.53
N THR A 396 -23.24 39.05 -4.90
CA THR A 396 -23.77 40.42 -5.02
C THR A 396 -23.41 41.06 -6.37
N HIS A 397 -23.80 42.33 -6.53
CA HIS A 397 -23.43 43.07 -7.73
C HIS A 397 -21.92 43.24 -7.88
N ASP A 398 -21.15 43.19 -6.78
CA ASP A 398 -19.70 43.33 -6.81
C ASP A 398 -19.04 42.18 -7.57
N ASP A 399 -19.56 40.94 -7.45
CA ASP A 399 -19.11 39.80 -8.25
C ASP A 399 -19.37 40.01 -9.74
N SER A 400 -20.55 40.57 -10.07
CA SER A 400 -20.88 40.91 -11.46
C SER A 400 -19.96 41.99 -12.04
N VAL A 401 -19.53 42.94 -11.20
CA VAL A 401 -18.54 43.96 -11.59
C VAL A 401 -17.19 43.31 -11.88
N VAL A 402 -16.75 42.34 -11.07
CA VAL A 402 -15.49 41.61 -11.32
C VAL A 402 -15.56 40.80 -12.62
N VAL A 403 -16.63 40.04 -12.85
CA VAL A 403 -16.81 39.28 -14.12
C VAL A 403 -16.79 40.24 -15.31
N LYS A 404 -17.50 41.36 -15.22
CA LYS A 404 -17.55 42.35 -16.31
C LYS A 404 -16.20 43.00 -16.58
N ALA A 405 -15.38 43.22 -15.55
CA ALA A 405 -14.04 43.79 -15.68
C ALA A 405 -13.09 42.85 -16.44
N HIS A 406 -13.33 41.55 -16.40
CA HIS A 406 -12.52 40.52 -17.06
C HIS A 406 -13.17 39.95 -18.34
N ALA A 407 -14.29 40.52 -18.80
CA ALA A 407 -15.01 40.01 -19.97
C ALA A 407 -14.14 40.01 -21.23
N GLY A 408 -14.16 38.90 -21.97
CA GLY A 408 -13.38 38.70 -23.19
C GLY A 408 -11.98 38.13 -22.96
N THR A 409 -11.56 37.96 -21.70
CA THR A 409 -10.33 37.21 -21.37
C THR A 409 -10.54 35.70 -21.57
N ALA A 410 -9.46 34.98 -21.83
CA ALA A 410 -9.46 33.54 -22.04
C ALA A 410 -8.11 32.95 -21.63
N LEU A 411 -8.10 31.66 -21.28
CA LEU A 411 -6.86 30.91 -21.17
C LEU A 411 -6.23 30.66 -22.57
N PRO A 412 -4.90 30.44 -22.65
CA PRO A 412 -4.16 30.27 -23.90
C PRO A 412 -4.65 29.18 -24.86
#